data_AF-A0A1A3CYK6-F1
#
_entry.id   AF-A0A1A3CYK6-F1
#
_cell.length_a   1.000
_cell.length_b   1.000
_cell.length_c   1.000
_cell.angle_alpha   90.00
_cell.angle_beta   90.00
_cell.angle_gamma   90.00
#
_symmetry.space_group_name_H-M   'P 1'
#
loop_
_entity.id
_entity.type
_entity.pdbx_description
1 polymer ?
#
loop_
_entity_poly.entity_id
_entity_poly.type
_entity_poly.pdbx_seq_one_letter_code
_entity_poly.pdbx_strand_id
1 'polypeptide(L)'
;MDMMTMGLVGTVVGASAMGIAGVARSAADNLLPGMVEGTRHKHQMKMHIHTQRCDAIQRWRSGLADARDAYQQWACGPQADDPPNVVGDEWFEGLRPYLSTTGDAAVFRTAHEVHCDNPTLMLLSLEIGRVEKEWTHEAKGGRRRLRR
;
A
#
# COMPACT_ATOMS: atom_id res chain seq x y z
N MET A 1 60.91 -16.70 -13.30
CA MET A 1 61.44 -15.71 -12.33
C MET A 1 61.02 -14.39 -12.89
N ASP A 2 59.91 -13.83 -12.40
CA ASP A 2 59.35 -12.60 -12.95
C ASP A 2 58.87 -11.68 -11.82
N MET A 3 59.64 -10.61 -11.69
CA MET A 3 59.24 -9.21 -11.48
C MET A 3 58.33 -8.87 -10.29
N MET A 4 58.99 -8.43 -9.21
CA MET A 4 58.44 -7.59 -8.15
C MET A 4 57.98 -6.24 -8.72
N THR A 5 56.68 -5.93 -8.60
CA THR A 5 56.19 -4.54 -8.62
C THR A 5 55.83 -4.14 -7.20
N MET A 6 56.75 -3.39 -6.59
CA MET A 6 56.62 -2.72 -5.31
C MET A 6 55.75 -1.46 -5.50
N GLY A 7 54.52 -1.51 -4.98
CA GLY A 7 53.57 -0.40 -4.98
C GLY A 7 53.47 0.24 -3.59
N LEU A 8 54.14 1.38 -3.47
CA LEU A 8 54.03 2.50 -2.54
C LEU A 8 53.01 2.46 -1.36
N VAL A 9 53.58 2.59 -0.16
CA VAL A 9 53.29 3.59 0.90
C VAL A 9 51.82 3.96 1.19
N GLY A 10 51.37 3.57 2.39
CA GLY A 10 50.35 4.27 3.16
C GLY A 10 50.78 4.33 4.63
N THR A 11 51.28 5.47 5.07
CA THR A 11 51.70 5.73 6.44
C THR A 11 50.52 5.64 7.42
N VAL A 12 50.67 4.78 8.43
CA VAL A 12 49.78 4.64 9.59
C VAL A 12 50.10 5.71 10.62
N VAL A 13 49.12 6.55 10.98
CA VAL A 13 48.95 7.26 12.27
C VAL A 13 47.46 7.66 12.31
N GLY A 14 46.61 7.48 13.31
CA GLY A 14 46.59 7.01 14.70
C GLY A 14 45.13 7.27 15.15
N ALA A 15 44.45 6.42 15.90
CA ALA A 15 44.45 6.46 17.35
C ALA A 15 43.66 5.27 17.89
N SER A 16 44.19 4.70 18.96
CA SER A 16 43.66 3.62 19.76
C SER A 16 42.24 3.87 20.28
N ALA A 17 41.35 2.90 20.04
CA ALA A 17 40.35 2.48 21.02
C ALA A 17 40.13 0.97 20.87
N MET A 18 40.12 0.32 22.02
CA MET A 18 40.14 -1.12 22.27
C MET A 18 39.04 -1.90 21.55
N GLY A 19 39.32 -3.17 21.25
CA GLY A 19 38.27 -4.18 21.08
C GLY A 19 38.59 -5.21 20.00
N ILE A 20 39.02 -6.40 20.44
CA ILE A 20 39.07 -7.60 19.60
C ILE A 20 37.64 -7.89 19.15
N ALA A 21 37.35 -7.69 17.87
CA ALA A 21 36.29 -8.39 17.17
C ALA A 21 36.93 -9.02 15.94
N GLY A 22 37.28 -10.29 16.06
CA GLY A 22 37.86 -11.06 14.97
C GLY A 22 36.98 -10.96 13.74
N VAL A 23 37.54 -10.45 12.65
CA VAL A 23 36.90 -10.52 11.34
C VAL A 23 37.01 -11.97 10.88
N ALA A 24 36.03 -12.78 11.26
CA ALA A 24 35.81 -14.08 10.62
C ALA A 24 35.25 -13.80 9.22
N ARG A 25 36.16 -13.62 8.25
CA ARG A 25 35.82 -13.68 6.83
C ARG A 25 36.05 -15.12 6.38
N SER A 26 35.01 -15.95 6.34
CA SER A 26 34.82 -16.95 5.28
C SER A 26 33.67 -17.92 5.51
N ALA A 27 33.12 -18.35 4.37
CA ALA A 27 32.26 -19.50 4.13
C ALA A 27 30.78 -19.37 4.52
N ALA A 28 30.06 -18.48 3.84
CA ALA A 28 28.60 -18.62 3.71
C ALA A 28 28.14 -18.78 2.23
N ASP A 29 29.05 -19.09 1.31
CA ASP A 29 28.70 -19.25 -0.12
C ASP A 29 28.18 -20.65 -0.50
N ASN A 30 27.99 -21.58 0.45
CA ASN A 30 27.51 -22.95 0.13
C ASN A 30 26.35 -23.46 0.99
N LEU A 31 25.68 -22.60 1.74
CA LEU A 31 24.48 -23.00 2.47
C LEU A 31 23.31 -22.06 2.13
N LEU A 32 22.43 -22.61 1.28
CA LEU A 32 21.01 -22.29 1.07
C LEU A 32 20.65 -21.51 -0.21
N PRO A 33 20.88 -22.09 -1.41
CA PRO A 33 20.16 -21.70 -2.63
C PRO A 33 18.63 -21.62 -2.42
N GLY A 34 18.08 -22.49 -1.57
CA GLY A 34 16.64 -22.54 -1.28
C GLY A 34 16.08 -21.39 -0.44
N MET A 35 16.89 -20.70 0.38
CA MET A 35 16.42 -19.55 1.17
C MET A 35 16.41 -18.24 0.37
N VAL A 36 17.31 -18.09 -0.60
CA VAL A 36 17.34 -16.92 -1.48
C VAL A 36 16.16 -16.95 -2.46
N GLU A 37 15.83 -18.13 -3.02
CA GLU A 37 14.63 -18.32 -3.84
C GLU A 37 13.34 -18.07 -3.03
N GLY A 38 13.27 -18.61 -1.80
CA GLY A 38 12.11 -18.43 -0.91
C GLY A 38 11.90 -16.99 -0.44
N THR A 39 12.98 -16.23 -0.22
CA THR A 39 12.90 -14.79 0.13
C THR A 39 12.54 -13.93 -1.08
N ARG A 40 13.05 -14.26 -2.27
CA ARG A 40 12.66 -13.62 -3.55
C ARG A 40 11.18 -13.83 -3.87
N HIS A 41 10.68 -15.06 -3.76
CA HIS A 41 9.27 -15.38 -4.01
C HIS A 41 8.34 -14.63 -3.04
N LYS A 42 8.68 -14.61 -1.75
CA LYS A 42 7.93 -13.83 -0.73
C LYS A 42 7.96 -12.33 -1.01
N HIS A 43 9.11 -11.80 -1.45
CA HIS A 43 9.22 -10.38 -1.80
C HIS A 43 8.39 -10.05 -3.04
N GLN A 44 8.44 -10.87 -4.10
CA GLN A 44 7.60 -10.71 -5.29
C GLN A 44 6.11 -10.75 -4.96
N MET A 45 5.67 -11.70 -4.12
CA MET A 45 4.29 -11.79 -3.67
C MET A 45 3.84 -10.53 -2.91
N LYS A 46 4.67 -10.02 -1.99
CA LYS A 46 4.38 -8.78 -1.25
C LYS A 46 4.25 -7.57 -2.16
N MET A 47 5.15 -7.45 -3.15
CA MET A 47 5.09 -6.37 -4.14
C MET A 47 3.82 -6.48 -4.99
N HIS A 48 3.45 -7.68 -5.42
CA HIS A 48 2.23 -7.89 -6.20
C HIS A 48 0.96 -7.47 -5.44
N ILE A 49 0.84 -7.87 -4.17
CA ILE A 49 -0.29 -7.46 -3.31
C ILE A 49 -0.30 -5.93 -3.14
N HIS A 50 0.87 -5.32 -2.96
CA HIS A 50 0.95 -3.87 -2.81
C HIS A 50 0.48 -3.14 -4.07
N THR A 51 0.93 -3.56 -5.26
CA THR A 51 0.49 -3.01 -6.54
C THR A 51 -1.03 -3.17 -6.71
N GLN A 52 -1.58 -4.37 -6.48
CA GLN A 52 -3.02 -4.60 -6.58
C GLN A 52 -3.84 -3.67 -5.67
N ARG A 53 -3.35 -3.45 -4.44
CA ARG A 53 -3.99 -2.54 -3.48
C ARG A 53 -3.92 -1.08 -3.94
N CYS A 54 -2.77 -0.62 -4.44
CA CYS A 54 -2.65 0.72 -5.00
C CYS A 54 -3.59 0.93 -6.20
N ASP A 55 -3.66 -0.05 -7.10
CA ASP A 55 -4.54 0.00 -8.27
C ASP A 55 -6.01 0.03 -7.87
N ALA A 56 -6.40 -0.73 -6.83
CA ALA A 56 -7.75 -0.71 -6.28
C ALA A 56 -8.10 0.67 -5.70
N ILE A 57 -7.23 1.25 -4.87
CA ILE A 57 -7.43 2.60 -4.31
C ILE A 57 -7.57 3.64 -5.43
N GLN A 58 -6.73 3.58 -6.46
CA GLN A 58 -6.79 4.50 -7.59
C GLN A 58 -8.11 4.36 -8.36
N ARG A 59 -8.54 3.12 -8.65
CA ARG A 59 -9.83 2.86 -9.30
C ARG A 59 -11.01 3.39 -8.48
N TRP A 60 -11.00 3.20 -7.17
CA TRP A 60 -12.05 3.72 -6.30
C TRP A 60 -12.07 5.25 -6.26
N ARG A 61 -10.90 5.90 -6.20
CA ARG A 61 -10.81 7.36 -6.22
C ARG A 61 -11.25 7.97 -7.54
N SER A 62 -10.87 7.37 -8.66
CA SER A 62 -11.31 7.80 -9.99
C SER A 62 -12.82 7.64 -10.11
N GLY A 63 -13.36 6.45 -9.82
CA GLY A 63 -14.80 6.20 -9.91
C GLY A 63 -15.63 7.11 -9.00
N LEU A 64 -15.15 7.40 -7.78
CA LEU A 64 -15.80 8.35 -6.88
C LEU A 64 -15.79 9.79 -7.44
N ALA A 65 -14.72 10.21 -8.11
CA ALA A 65 -14.64 11.52 -8.77
C ALA A 65 -15.58 11.60 -9.98
N ASP A 66 -15.62 10.55 -10.79
CA ASP A 66 -16.52 10.46 -11.95
C ASP A 66 -18.00 10.47 -11.50
N ALA A 67 -18.32 9.72 -10.44
CA ALA A 67 -19.66 9.70 -9.86
C ALA A 67 -20.10 11.04 -9.26
N ARG A 68 -19.16 11.78 -8.62
CA ARG A 68 -19.41 13.16 -8.20
C ARG A 68 -19.76 14.03 -9.40
N ASP A 69 -18.96 13.95 -10.46
CA ASP A 69 -19.13 14.81 -11.64
C ASP A 69 -20.46 14.51 -12.33
N ALA A 70 -20.85 13.22 -12.43
CA ALA A 70 -22.15 12.80 -12.93
C ALA A 70 -23.30 13.34 -12.07
N TYR A 71 -23.19 13.23 -10.74
CA TYR A 71 -24.21 13.77 -9.83
C TYR A 71 -24.32 15.29 -9.92
N GLN A 72 -23.19 16.00 -10.03
CA GLN A 72 -23.18 17.46 -10.19
C GLN A 72 -23.79 17.90 -11.53
N GLN A 73 -23.47 17.20 -12.62
CA GLN A 73 -24.06 17.45 -13.92
C GLN A 73 -25.59 17.27 -13.89
N TRP A 74 -26.06 16.19 -13.25
CA TRP A 74 -27.49 15.98 -13.03
C TRP A 74 -28.10 17.08 -12.17
N ALA A 75 -27.47 17.43 -11.04
CA ALA A 75 -27.99 18.42 -10.10
C ALA A 75 -28.08 19.83 -10.70
N CYS A 76 -27.15 20.19 -11.59
CA CYS A 76 -27.13 21.45 -12.33
C CYS A 76 -27.96 21.45 -13.61
N GLY A 77 -28.40 20.27 -14.08
CA GLY A 77 -29.17 20.09 -15.30
C GLY A 77 -30.68 20.08 -15.07
N PRO A 78 -31.48 19.87 -16.14
CA PRO A 78 -32.91 19.60 -16.01
C PRO A 78 -33.11 18.26 -15.30
N GLN A 79 -33.67 18.27 -14.10
CA GLN A 79 -33.91 17.08 -13.26
C GLN A 79 -35.12 16.26 -13.73
N ALA A 80 -35.16 15.94 -15.02
CA ALA A 80 -36.24 15.15 -15.63
C ALA A 80 -36.13 13.65 -15.31
N ASP A 81 -34.92 13.18 -15.01
CA ASP A 81 -34.59 11.79 -14.72
C ASP A 81 -34.11 11.61 -13.27
N ASP A 82 -34.05 10.37 -12.80
CA ASP A 82 -33.58 10.00 -11.47
C ASP A 82 -32.09 10.35 -11.24
N PRO A 83 -31.69 10.63 -9.99
CA PRO A 83 -30.29 10.91 -9.67
C PRO A 83 -29.38 9.72 -9.99
N PRO A 84 -28.14 9.96 -10.48
CA PRO A 84 -27.18 8.90 -10.76
C PRO A 84 -26.93 8.01 -9.53
N ASN A 85 -27.10 6.70 -9.69
CA ASN A 85 -26.86 5.69 -8.66
C ASN A 85 -25.56 4.95 -8.97
N VAL A 86 -24.70 4.78 -7.96
CA VAL A 86 -23.40 4.09 -8.10
C VAL A 86 -23.45 2.62 -7.72
N VAL A 87 -24.59 2.14 -7.22
CA VAL A 87 -24.76 0.71 -6.92
C VAL A 87 -24.70 -0.10 -8.21
N GLY A 88 -23.83 -1.11 -8.23
CA GLY A 88 -23.52 -1.89 -9.43
C GLY A 88 -22.27 -1.44 -10.17
N ASP A 89 -21.74 -0.24 -9.90
CA ASP A 89 -20.48 0.20 -10.48
C ASP A 89 -19.31 -0.64 -9.96
N GLU A 90 -18.42 -1.07 -10.86
CA GLU A 90 -17.28 -1.93 -10.49
C GLU A 90 -16.41 -1.33 -9.38
N TRP A 91 -16.22 -0.01 -9.40
CA TRP A 91 -15.41 0.68 -8.39
C TRP A 91 -16.11 0.63 -7.01
N PHE A 92 -17.43 0.83 -6.97
CA PHE A 92 -18.18 0.87 -5.72
C PHE A 92 -18.40 -0.53 -5.14
N GLU A 93 -18.73 -1.51 -5.99
CA GLU A 93 -18.83 -2.92 -5.57
C GLU A 93 -17.48 -3.47 -5.12
N GLY A 94 -16.38 -3.02 -5.72
CA GLY A 94 -15.04 -3.34 -5.25
C GLY A 94 -14.71 -2.75 -3.87
N LEU A 95 -15.23 -1.56 -3.55
CA LEU A 95 -15.03 -0.86 -2.28
C LEU A 95 -15.91 -1.44 -1.15
N ARG A 96 -17.16 -1.79 -1.46
CA ARG A 96 -18.20 -2.22 -0.49
C ARG A 96 -17.74 -3.22 0.58
N PRO A 97 -17.00 -4.30 0.26
CA PRO A 97 -16.53 -5.25 1.26
C PRO A 97 -15.62 -4.64 2.33
N TYR A 98 -14.94 -3.53 2.00
CA TYR A 98 -13.96 -2.87 2.84
C TYR A 98 -14.52 -1.71 3.66
N LEU A 99 -15.76 -1.29 3.40
CA LEU A 99 -16.42 -0.26 4.19
C LEU A 99 -16.59 -0.70 5.64
N SER A 100 -16.47 0.26 6.56
CA SER A 100 -16.68 0.03 7.99
C SER A 100 -18.02 -0.66 8.27
N THR A 101 -18.02 -1.65 9.16
CA THR A 101 -19.26 -2.36 9.57
C THR A 101 -20.10 -1.57 10.57
N THR A 102 -19.58 -0.45 11.05
CA THR A 102 -20.18 0.43 12.06
C THR A 102 -20.05 1.89 11.64
N GLY A 103 -20.90 2.75 12.20
CA GLY A 103 -20.91 4.18 11.88
C GLY A 103 -21.67 4.49 10.59
N ASP A 104 -21.61 5.74 10.15
CA ASP A 104 -22.46 6.27 9.09
C ASP A 104 -22.22 5.58 7.74
N ALA A 105 -20.98 5.17 7.45
CA ALA A 105 -20.65 4.48 6.20
C ALA A 105 -21.12 3.02 6.15
N ALA A 106 -21.56 2.44 7.27
CA ALA A 106 -22.00 1.04 7.30
C ALA A 106 -23.25 0.80 6.45
N VAL A 107 -24.10 1.83 6.30
CA VAL A 107 -25.32 1.76 5.48
C VAL A 107 -25.02 1.42 4.02
N PHE A 108 -23.90 1.92 3.49
CA PHE A 108 -23.52 1.76 2.07
C PHE A 108 -23.13 0.33 1.69
N ARG A 109 -22.88 -0.55 2.69
CA ARG A 109 -22.60 -1.97 2.45
C ARG A 109 -23.80 -2.74 1.93
N THR A 110 -25.00 -2.29 2.28
CA THR A 110 -26.27 -2.96 1.95
C THR A 110 -27.26 -2.04 1.25
N ALA A 111 -26.97 -0.73 1.14
CA ALA A 111 -27.83 0.22 0.45
C ALA A 111 -28.00 -0.17 -1.02
N HIS A 112 -29.24 -0.24 -1.50
CA HIS A 112 -29.53 -0.55 -2.91
C HIS A 112 -29.44 0.67 -3.84
N GLU A 113 -29.47 1.86 -3.25
CA GLU A 113 -29.30 3.13 -3.94
C GLU A 113 -28.30 3.99 -3.16
N VAL A 114 -27.32 4.52 -3.89
CA VAL A 114 -26.28 5.41 -3.36
C VAL A 114 -26.02 6.48 -4.41
N HIS A 115 -26.29 7.72 -4.04
CA HIS A 115 -26.05 8.88 -4.90
C HIS A 115 -24.85 9.66 -4.34
N CYS A 116 -23.91 10.05 -5.20
CA CYS A 116 -22.70 10.76 -4.77
C CYS A 116 -22.95 12.26 -4.54
N ASP A 117 -23.89 12.56 -3.66
CA ASP A 117 -24.07 13.90 -3.10
C ASP A 117 -22.89 14.27 -2.17
N ASN A 118 -22.78 15.55 -1.77
CA ASN A 118 -21.63 16.02 -1.00
C ASN A 118 -21.39 15.25 0.32
N PRO A 119 -22.43 14.93 1.13
CA PRO A 119 -22.27 14.08 2.31
C PRO A 119 -21.77 12.67 1.98
N THR A 120 -22.37 11.98 1.01
CA THR A 120 -21.98 10.62 0.64
C THR A 120 -20.57 10.59 0.08
N LEU A 121 -20.23 11.55 -0.78
CA LEU A 121 -18.88 11.74 -1.33
C LEU A 121 -17.83 11.86 -0.22
N MET A 122 -18.09 12.69 0.78
CA MET A 122 -17.18 12.89 1.90
C MET A 122 -16.98 11.60 2.70
N LEU A 123 -18.07 10.89 3.02
CA LEU A 123 -18.01 9.63 3.77
C LEU A 123 -17.23 8.55 3.01
N LEU A 124 -17.52 8.35 1.73
CA LEU A 124 -16.82 7.36 0.90
C LEU A 124 -15.34 7.71 0.72
N SER A 125 -15.01 9.01 0.55
CA SER A 125 -13.62 9.47 0.46
C SER A 125 -12.83 9.17 1.74
N LEU A 126 -13.44 9.42 2.92
CA LEU A 126 -12.82 9.10 4.21
C LEU A 126 -12.62 7.60 4.40
N GLU A 127 -13.59 6.77 4.00
CA GLU A 127 -13.46 5.31 4.06
C GLU A 127 -12.36 4.79 3.13
N ILE A 128 -12.26 5.29 1.89
CA ILE A 128 -11.15 4.95 0.99
C ILE A 128 -9.81 5.32 1.63
N GLY A 129 -9.70 6.51 2.23
CA GLY A 129 -8.49 6.94 2.95
C GLY A 129 -8.16 6.07 4.16
N ARG A 130 -9.18 5.60 4.90
CA ARG A 130 -9.00 4.66 6.02
C ARG A 130 -8.42 3.34 5.52
N VAL A 131 -8.99 2.77 4.46
CA VAL A 131 -8.53 1.50 3.85
C VAL A 131 -7.11 1.64 3.33
N GLU A 132 -6.79 2.74 2.63
CA GLU A 132 -5.44 3.02 2.15
C GLU A 132 -4.41 3.06 3.30
N LYS A 133 -4.76 3.74 4.40
CA LYS A 133 -3.90 3.82 5.59
C LYS A 133 -3.70 2.46 6.25
N GLU A 134 -4.77 1.66 6.38
CA GLU A 134 -4.73 0.32 6.93
C GLU A 134 -3.81 -0.59 6.11
N TRP A 135 -4.00 -0.61 4.79
CA TRP A 135 -3.16 -1.39 3.88
C TRP A 135 -1.70 -0.94 3.87
N THR A 136 -1.44 0.37 3.96
CA THR A 136 -0.09 0.91 4.07
C THR A 136 0.57 0.49 5.37
N HIS A 137 -0.17 0.47 6.48
CA HIS A 137 0.35 0.04 7.78
C HIS A 137 0.67 -1.47 7.81
N GLU A 138 -0.19 -2.30 7.21
CA GLU A 138 0.06 -3.73 7.01
C GLU A 138 1.33 -3.98 6.18
N ALA A 139 1.49 -3.26 5.07
CA ALA A 139 2.67 -3.39 4.20
C ALA A 139 3.97 -3.03 4.93
N LYS A 140 3.93 -2.03 5.82
CA LYS A 140 5.07 -1.62 6.66
C LYS A 140 5.40 -2.63 7.77
N GLY A 141 4.64 -3.72 7.91
CA GLY A 141 4.87 -4.74 8.94
C GLY A 141 4.56 -4.24 10.34
N GLY A 142 3.72 -3.21 10.47
CA GLY A 142 3.27 -2.70 11.75
C GLY A 142 2.42 -3.75 12.45
N ARG A 143 3.05 -4.64 13.23
CA ARG A 143 2.35 -5.36 14.30
C ARG A 143 1.68 -4.28 15.14
N ARG A 144 0.34 -4.26 15.20
CA ARG A 144 -0.37 -3.57 16.28
C ARG A 144 0.27 -4.06 17.57
N ARG A 145 1.15 -3.25 18.17
CA ARG A 145 1.53 -3.45 19.57
C ARG A 145 0.22 -3.22 20.32
N LEU A 146 -0.53 -4.29 20.56
CA LEU A 146 -1.53 -4.32 21.61
C LEU A 146 -0.76 -3.99 22.90
N ARG A 147 -0.73 -2.70 23.25
CA ARG A 147 -0.44 -2.29 24.62
C ARG A 147 -1.72 -2.64 25.38
N ARG A 148 -1.63 -3.71 26.16
CA ARG A 148 -2.51 -3.92 27.32
C ARG A 148 -2.38 -2.75 28.28
#